data_AF-A0A0K2URS9-F1
#
_entry.id   AF-A0A0K2URS9-F1
#
_cell.length_a   1.000
_cell.length_b   1.000
_cell.length_c   1.000
_cell.angle_alpha   90.00
_cell.angle_beta   90.00
_cell.angle_gamma   90.00
#
_symmetry.space_group_name_H-M   'P 1'
#
loop_
_entity.id
_entity.type
_entity.pdbx_description
1 polymer ?
#
loop_
_entity_poly.entity_id
_entity_poly.type
_entity_poly.pdbx_seq_one_letter_code
_entity_poly.pdbx_strand_id
1 'polypeptide(L)'
;MDAITEKSASAEKWLNKLTVSSWLTHVKEILNCACLIAQCLEKENASVVVHGSEGMDVTLCVTSLAQIILNPDCRTVRGQFLI
;
A
#
# COMPACT_ATOMS: atom_id res chain seq x y z
N MET A 1 16.86 4.27 7.31
CA MET A 1 16.09 5.38 7.90
C MET A 1 16.87 6.70 7.85
N ASP A 2 17.96 6.78 7.08
CA ASP A 2 19.02 7.79 7.24
C ASP A 2 18.95 8.94 6.22
N ALA A 3 17.84 9.03 5.49
CA ALA A 3 17.59 10.08 4.51
C ALA A 3 16.88 11.31 5.12
N ILE A 4 16.07 11.12 6.15
CA ILE A 4 15.16 12.14 6.70
C ILE A 4 15.84 12.96 7.81
N THR A 5 16.86 12.39 8.48
CA THR A 5 17.53 12.99 9.64
C THR A 5 18.66 13.96 9.29
N GLU A 6 19.05 14.06 8.01
CA GLU A 6 20.20 14.86 7.57
C GLU A 6 19.76 16.31 7.26
N LYS A 7 19.85 17.19 8.25
CA LYS A 7 19.38 18.60 8.21
C LYS A 7 20.02 19.50 7.12
N SER A 8 21.02 19.03 6.38
CA SER A 8 21.77 19.83 5.39
C SER A 8 22.02 19.11 4.05
N ALA A 9 21.22 18.10 3.70
CA ALA A 9 21.34 17.43 2.40
C ALA A 9 20.74 18.30 1.28
N SER A 10 21.43 18.41 0.14
CA SER A 10 20.85 19.00 -1.07
C SER A 10 19.65 18.17 -1.54
N ALA A 11 18.69 18.80 -2.23
CA ALA A 11 17.50 18.13 -2.75
C ALA A 11 17.86 16.91 -3.62
N GLU A 12 18.93 16.99 -4.42
CA GLU A 12 19.43 15.87 -5.23
C GLU A 12 19.97 14.72 -4.38
N LYS A 13 20.72 15.00 -3.31
CA LYS A 13 21.25 13.96 -2.40
C LYS A 13 20.09 13.24 -1.69
N TRP A 14 19.07 13.99 -1.28
CA TRP A 14 17.87 13.42 -0.67
C TRP A 14 17.07 12.56 -1.67
N LEU A 15 16.85 13.05 -2.89
CA LEU A 15 16.12 12.31 -3.93
C LEU A 15 16.85 11.02 -4.34
N ASN A 16 18.18 11.06 -4.43
CA ASN A 16 19.00 9.87 -4.66
C ASN A 16 18.84 8.85 -3.53
N LYS A 17 18.90 9.27 -2.27
CA LYS A 17 18.67 8.36 -1.12
C LYS A 17 17.26 7.76 -1.14
N LEU A 18 16.24 8.56 -1.46
CA LEU A 18 14.86 8.08 -1.59
C LEU A 18 14.75 7.02 -2.69
N THR A 19 15.38 7.27 -3.84
CA THR A 19 15.38 6.36 -4.99
C THR A 19 16.11 5.05 -4.66
N VAL A 20 17.28 5.12 -4.03
CA VAL A 20 18.07 3.95 -3.61
C VAL A 20 17.34 3.11 -2.55
N SER A 21 16.51 3.74 -1.70
CA SER A 21 15.74 3.00 -0.69
C SER A 21 14.62 2.13 -1.28
N SER A 22 14.24 2.34 -2.54
CA SER A 22 13.10 1.70 -3.21
C SER A 22 11.77 1.84 -2.47
N TRP A 23 11.66 2.75 -1.49
CA TRP A 23 10.46 2.92 -0.68
C TRP A 23 9.21 3.20 -1.53
N LEU A 24 9.32 4.15 -2.46
CA LEU A 24 8.21 4.49 -3.37
C LEU A 24 7.86 3.33 -4.32
N THR A 25 8.83 2.50 -4.68
CA THR A 25 8.60 1.29 -5.48
C THR A 25 7.75 0.30 -4.70
N HIS A 26 8.10 0.00 -3.44
CA HIS A 26 7.31 -0.90 -2.61
C HIS A 26 5.89 -0.37 -2.35
N VAL A 27 5.74 0.93 -2.08
CA VAL A 27 4.42 1.57 -1.93
C VAL A 27 3.59 1.42 -3.21
N LYS A 28 4.20 1.65 -4.37
CA LYS A 28 3.53 1.48 -5.68
C LYS A 28 3.09 0.03 -5.89
N GLU A 29 3.93 -0.94 -5.57
CA GLU A 29 3.60 -2.36 -5.72
C GLU A 29 2.41 -2.77 -4.86
N ILE A 30 2.39 -2.37 -3.58
CA ILE A 30 1.27 -2.65 -2.68
C ILE A 30 -0.04 -2.03 -3.20
N LEU A 31 0.01 -0.77 -3.65
CA LEU A 31 -1.18 -0.10 -4.22
C LEU A 31 -1.66 -0.77 -5.51
N ASN A 32 -0.73 -1.21 -6.38
CA ASN A 32 -1.08 -1.93 -7.59
C ASN A 32 -1.77 -3.26 -7.28
N CYS A 33 -1.24 -4.03 -6.32
CA CYS A 33 -1.87 -5.28 -5.88
C CYS A 33 -3.29 -5.04 -5.35
N ALA A 34 -3.50 -4.03 -4.51
CA ALA A 34 -4.84 -3.68 -4.01
C ALA A 34 -5.79 -3.29 -5.14
N CYS A 35 -5.31 -2.55 -6.14
CA CYS A 35 -6.09 -2.17 -7.32
C CYS A 35 -6.44 -3.37 -8.20
N LEU A 36 -5.55 -4.35 -8.34
CA LEU A 36 -5.83 -5.59 -9.06
C LEU A 36 -6.92 -6.41 -8.35
N ILE A 37 -6.83 -6.55 -7.03
CA ILE A 37 -7.88 -7.24 -6.23
C ILE A 37 -9.22 -6.53 -6.40
N ALA A 38 -9.24 -5.20 -6.31
CA ALA A 38 -10.46 -4.43 -6.51
C ALA A 38 -11.07 -4.62 -7.90
N GLN A 39 -10.23 -4.71 -8.95
CA GLN A 39 -10.69 -4.96 -10.31
C GLN A 39 -11.25 -6.38 -10.49
N CYS A 40 -10.59 -7.40 -9.94
CA CYS A 40 -11.09 -8.78 -10.00
C CYS A 40 -12.44 -8.92 -9.30
N LEU A 41 -12.62 -8.24 -8.15
CA LEU A 41 -13.87 -8.28 -7.40
C LEU A 41 -15.00 -7.52 -8.12
N GLU A 42 -14.76 -6.28 -8.55
CA GLU A 42 -15.83 -5.41 -9.09
C GLU A 42 -16.13 -5.67 -10.57
N LYS A 43 -15.09 -5.86 -11.40
CA LYS A 43 -15.25 -5.96 -12.87
C LYS A 43 -15.38 -7.40 -13.34
N GLU A 44 -14.58 -8.29 -12.76
CA GLU A 44 -14.53 -9.69 -13.20
C GLU A 44 -15.48 -10.58 -12.38
N ASN A 45 -16.06 -10.03 -11.31
CA ASN A 45 -16.96 -10.74 -10.39
C ASN A 45 -16.35 -12.05 -9.87
N ALA A 46 -15.03 -12.03 -9.63
CA ALA A 46 -14.24 -13.19 -9.23
C ALA A 46 -13.80 -13.07 -7.77
N SER A 47 -13.88 -14.17 -7.03
CA SER A 47 -13.36 -14.23 -5.66
C SER A 47 -11.83 -14.30 -5.67
N VAL A 48 -11.18 -13.47 -4.84
CA VAL A 48 -9.71 -13.41 -4.73
C VAL A 48 -9.26 -13.93 -3.38
N VAL A 49 -8.25 -14.79 -3.37
CA VAL A 49 -7.54 -15.21 -2.14
C VAL A 49 -6.18 -14.54 -2.11
N VAL A 50 -5.92 -13.77 -1.06
CA VAL A 50 -4.63 -13.10 -0.85
C VAL A 50 -3.86 -13.88 0.20
N HIS A 51 -2.60 -14.23 -0.09
CA HIS A 51 -1.72 -14.87 0.88
C HIS A 51 -0.33 -14.21 0.83
N GLY A 52 0.34 -14.17 1.98
CA GLY A 52 1.75 -13.77 2.11
C GLY A 52 2.60 -14.98 2.49
N SER A 53 3.89 -14.79 2.65
CA SER A 53 4.79 -15.81 3.24
C SER A 53 4.37 -16.17 4.67
N GLU A 54 4.10 -15.14 5.49
CA GLU A 54 3.66 -15.26 6.88
C GLU A 54 2.18 -14.82 7.06
N GLY A 55 1.56 -14.28 6.01
CA GLY A 55 0.18 -13.79 6.04
C GLY A 55 -0.09 -12.57 6.93
N MET A 56 0.92 -12.00 7.59
CA MET A 56 0.72 -10.98 8.62
C MET A 56 0.90 -9.53 8.15
N ASP A 57 1.82 -9.21 7.23
CA ASP A 57 2.14 -7.79 6.98
C ASP A 57 1.63 -7.28 5.63
N VAL A 58 2.15 -7.84 4.53
CA VAL A 58 1.78 -7.40 3.17
C VAL A 58 0.35 -7.80 2.83
N THR A 59 -0.09 -8.97 3.30
CA THR A 59 -1.47 -9.45 3.13
C THR A 59 -2.45 -8.46 3.73
N LEU A 60 -2.26 -8.06 5.01
CA LEU A 60 -3.11 -7.07 5.67
C LEU A 60 -3.13 -5.74 4.93
N CYS A 61 -1.95 -5.19 4.59
CA CYS A 61 -1.86 -3.93 3.85
C CYS A 61 -2.70 -3.96 2.56
N VAL A 62 -2.52 -5.01 1.77
CA VAL A 62 -3.18 -5.15 0.46
C VAL A 62 -4.69 -5.37 0.62
N THR A 63 -5.13 -6.20 1.58
CA THR A 63 -6.56 -6.44 1.81
C THR A 63 -7.29 -5.22 2.34
N SER A 64 -6.70 -4.50 3.30
CA SER A 64 -7.30 -3.28 3.86
C SER A 64 -7.39 -2.17 2.81
N LEU A 65 -6.36 -2.03 1.96
CA LEU A 65 -6.40 -1.08 0.84
C LEU A 65 -7.48 -1.44 -0.19
N ALA A 66 -7.64 -2.72 -0.53
CA ALA A 66 -8.71 -3.17 -1.42
C ALA A 66 -10.10 -2.83 -0.85
N GLN A 67 -10.30 -3.01 0.47
CA GLN A 67 -11.53 -2.61 1.15
C GLN A 67 -11.77 -1.10 1.12
N ILE A 68 -10.74 -0.26 1.29
CA ILE A 68 -10.86 1.20 1.14
C ILE A 68 -11.24 1.61 -0.30
N ILE A 69 -10.69 0.90 -1.30
CA ILE A 69 -10.99 1.15 -2.71
C ILE A 69 -12.46 0.81 -3.02
N LEU A 70 -12.95 -0.34 -2.56
CA LEU A 70 -14.27 -0.86 -2.92
C LEU A 70 -15.41 -0.36 -2.02
N ASN A 71 -15.16 -0.21 -0.71
CA ASN A 71 -16.20 0.11 0.27
C ASN A 71 -16.10 1.58 0.74
N PRO A 72 -17.12 2.42 0.45
CA PRO A 72 -17.17 3.79 0.95
C PRO A 72 -17.14 3.92 2.48
N ASP A 73 -17.70 2.94 3.21
CA ASP A 73 -17.75 2.97 4.69
C ASP A 73 -16.35 2.89 5.31
N CYS A 74 -15.43 2.16 4.66
CA CYS A 74 -14.02 2.05 5.06
C CYS A 74 -13.26 3.39 4.97
N ARG A 75 -13.85 4.43 4.36
CA ARG A 75 -13.27 5.78 4.27
C ARG A 75 -13.74 6.70 5.40
N THR A 76 -14.56 6.20 6.32
CA THR A 76 -15.00 6.94 7.51
C THR A 76 -14.11 6.62 8.71
N VAL A 77 -13.98 7.55 9.66
CA VAL A 77 -13.20 7.34 10.90
C VAL A 77 -13.66 6.10 11.67
N ARG A 78 -14.96 5.80 11.65
CA ARG A 78 -15.53 4.59 12.27
C ARG A 78 -15.22 3.33 11.47
N GLY A 79 -15.35 3.38 10.14
CA GLY A 79 -15.08 2.24 9.28
C GLY A 79 -13.61 1.88 9.22
N GLN A 80 -12.70 2.85 9.32
CA GLN A 80 -11.25 2.63 9.36
C GLN A 80 -10.78 1.90 10.63
N PHE A 81 -11.56 1.96 11.72
CA PHE A 81 -11.33 1.21 12.96
C PHE A 81 -11.85 -0.24 12.90
N LEU A 82 -12.61 -0.59 11.87
CA LEU A 82 -13.20 -1.93 11.70
C LEU A 82 -12.42 -2.81 10.71
N ILE A 83 -11.33 -2.28 10.15
CA ILE A 83 -10.43 -2.95 9.20
C ILE A 83 -9.17 -3.43 9.91
#